data_AF-A0AAV0XUN4-F1
#
_entry.id   AF-A0AAV0XUN4-F1
#
_cell.length_a   1.000
_cell.length_b   1.000
_cell.length_c   1.000
_cell.angle_alpha   90.00
_cell.angle_beta   90.00
_cell.angle_gamma   90.00
#
_symmetry.space_group_name_H-M   'P 1'
#
loop_
_entity.id
_entity.type
_entity.pdbx_description
1 polymer ?
#
loop_
_entity_poly.entity_id
_entity_poly.type
_entity_poly.pdbx_seq_one_letter_code
_entity_poly.pdbx_strand_id
1 'polypeptide(L)'
;MADRSIISILIAQKLEISEQQWLKIETLVSLLKPLQVITSLLCGEKHSPTSMVRPLLKKLLDNHLKPQDNDDQSINYFKQTIISDIKERFNLEWDSESRVSIRQIASFLDPRYNNLDHESIIARESIRSSVISLLNNTETDAHNVNTRREPSLQKSALEFLYGDDVTEVNDLTTEFQNYLAEPQLKFDLNPFDWWKSRVDKYLGIGILAKKYLSIPARVAHQ
;
A
#
# COMPACT_ATOMS: atom_id res chain seq x y z
N MET A 1 42.38 22.69 46.40
CA MET A 1 41.91 21.49 45.68
C MET A 1 40.41 21.66 45.52
N ALA A 2 39.97 22.17 44.36
CA ALA A 2 38.54 22.29 44.07
C ALA A 2 37.95 20.88 43.90
N ASP A 3 36.84 20.69 44.58
CA ASP A 3 36.30 19.39 44.95
C ASP A 3 35.66 18.69 43.74
N ARG A 4 36.34 17.66 43.22
CA ARG A 4 35.80 16.81 42.13
C ARG A 4 34.43 16.22 42.50
N SER A 5 34.13 16.05 43.79
CA SER A 5 32.83 15.55 44.25
C SER A 5 31.70 16.57 44.02
N ILE A 6 31.95 17.84 44.29
CA ILE A 6 30.97 18.94 44.08
C ILE A 6 30.68 19.12 42.60
N ILE A 7 31.70 19.06 41.74
CA ILE A 7 31.53 19.14 40.29
C ILE A 7 30.71 17.94 39.78
N SER A 8 30.97 16.74 40.29
CA SER A 8 30.22 15.53 39.90
C SER A 8 28.76 15.56 40.36
N ILE A 9 28.47 16.13 41.54
CA ILE A 9 27.10 16.29 42.07
C ILE A 9 26.34 17.37 41.29
N LEU A 10 26.98 18.52 40.99
CA LEU A 10 26.37 19.59 40.19
C LEU A 10 26.12 19.15 38.75
N ILE A 11 27.02 18.36 38.16
CA ILE A 11 26.81 17.75 36.84
C ILE A 11 25.67 16.73 36.91
N ALA A 12 25.62 15.89 37.95
CA ALA A 12 24.54 14.92 38.13
C ALA A 12 23.17 15.60 38.29
N GLN A 13 23.08 16.65 39.11
CA GLN A 13 21.86 17.45 39.29
C GLN A 13 21.46 18.21 38.03
N LYS A 14 22.43 18.70 37.25
CA LYS A 14 22.17 19.36 35.97
C LYS A 14 21.70 18.37 34.88
N LEU A 15 22.06 17.10 35.00
CA LEU A 15 21.64 16.01 34.12
C LEU A 15 20.40 15.28 34.64
N GLU A 16 19.90 15.65 35.82
CA GLU A 16 18.74 15.03 36.43
C GLU A 16 17.48 15.42 35.64
N ILE A 17 16.81 14.41 35.09
CA ILE A 17 15.59 14.62 34.34
C ILE A 17 14.49 14.98 35.34
N SER A 18 13.94 16.18 35.21
CA SER A 18 12.85 16.62 36.09
C SER A 18 11.57 15.83 35.81
N GLU A 19 10.66 15.77 36.79
CA GLU A 19 9.35 15.14 36.62
C GLU A 19 8.60 15.70 35.39
N GLN A 20 8.69 17.01 35.15
CA GLN A 20 8.11 17.64 33.95
C GLN A 20 8.76 17.18 32.65
N GLN A 21 10.08 16.91 32.65
CA GLN A 21 10.77 16.38 31.48
C GLN A 21 10.41 14.90 31.26
N TRP A 22 10.24 14.12 32.33
CA TRP A 22 9.74 12.74 32.25
C TRP A 22 8.35 12.67 31.61
N LEU A 23 7.42 13.52 32.06
CA LEU A 23 6.08 13.58 31.46
C LEU A 23 6.14 13.91 29.96
N LYS A 24 7.03 14.81 29.53
CA LYS A 24 7.23 15.10 28.11
C LYS A 24 7.77 13.90 27.32
N ILE A 25 8.70 13.14 27.91
CA ILE A 25 9.24 11.92 27.31
C ILE A 25 8.13 10.87 27.17
N GLU A 26 7.32 10.66 28.20
CA GLU A 26 6.19 9.72 28.17
C GLU A 26 5.18 10.10 27.08
N THR A 27 4.82 11.39 26.99
CA THR A 27 3.99 11.90 25.90
C THR A 27 4.62 11.62 24.54
N LEU A 28 5.92 11.90 24.35
CA LEU A 28 6.60 11.66 23.08
C LEU A 28 6.61 10.17 22.72
N VAL A 29 6.87 9.27 23.68
CA VAL A 29 6.82 7.82 23.48
C VAL A 29 5.43 7.40 23.00
N SER A 30 4.37 7.95 23.59
CA SER A 30 2.99 7.66 23.18
C SER A 30 2.70 8.13 21.75
N LEU A 31 3.19 9.32 21.36
CA LEU A 31 3.00 9.90 20.03
C LEU A 31 3.80 9.16 18.95
N LEU A 32 4.97 8.61 19.31
CA LEU A 32 5.81 7.83 18.39
C LEU A 32 5.32 6.39 18.21
N LYS A 33 4.49 5.86 19.12
CA LYS A 33 4.05 4.47 19.09
C LYS A 33 3.35 4.07 17.77
N PRO A 34 2.41 4.84 17.21
CA PRO A 34 1.76 4.50 15.94
C PRO A 34 2.74 4.45 14.76
N LEU A 35 3.72 5.36 14.74
CA LEU A 35 4.79 5.37 13.74
C LEU A 35 5.64 4.10 13.84
N GLN A 36 6.05 3.72 15.06
CA GLN A 36 6.79 2.48 15.30
C GLN A 36 6.03 1.25 14.77
N VAL A 37 4.73 1.15 15.04
CA VAL A 37 3.90 0.01 14.62
C VAL A 37 3.88 -0.11 13.10
N ILE A 38 3.64 0.99 12.38
CA ILE A 38 3.59 0.97 10.91
C ILE A 38 4.97 0.70 10.31
N THR A 39 6.03 1.30 10.84
CA THR A 39 7.39 1.02 10.39
C THR A 39 7.73 -0.45 10.59
N SER A 40 7.36 -1.05 11.73
CA SER A 40 7.59 -2.46 12.00
C SER A 40 6.81 -3.36 11.04
N LEU A 41 5.55 -3.03 10.76
CA LEU A 41 4.72 -3.75 9.81
C LEU A 41 5.29 -3.69 8.39
N LEU A 42 5.65 -2.50 7.90
CA LEU A 42 6.25 -2.32 6.57
C LEU A 42 7.61 -2.99 6.44
N CYS A 43 8.42 -3.00 7.50
CA CYS A 43 9.72 -3.66 7.52
C CYS A 43 9.61 -5.19 7.64
N GLY A 44 8.54 -5.70 8.25
CA GLY A 44 8.29 -7.12 8.42
C GLY A 44 7.53 -7.78 7.26
N GLU A 45 6.86 -6.98 6.42
CA GLU A 45 6.12 -7.46 5.25
C GLU A 45 7.08 -8.04 4.19
N LYS A 46 6.84 -9.31 3.82
CA LYS A 46 7.73 -10.08 2.93
C LYS A 46 7.23 -10.15 1.49
N HIS A 47 5.98 -9.78 1.24
CA HIS A 47 5.30 -10.09 0.00
C HIS A 47 5.02 -8.85 -0.83
N SER A 48 4.16 -7.93 -0.36
CA SER A 48 3.85 -6.69 -1.10
C SER A 48 3.90 -5.46 -0.20
N PRO A 49 5.10 -5.01 0.20
CA PRO A 49 5.21 -3.84 1.05
C PRO A 49 4.75 -2.57 0.31
N THR A 50 4.89 -2.50 -1.02
CA THR A 50 4.56 -1.29 -1.82
C THR A 50 3.07 -0.99 -1.85
N SER A 51 2.22 -2.01 -1.99
CA SER A 51 0.76 -1.84 -2.02
C SER A 51 0.19 -1.38 -0.68
N MET A 52 0.89 -1.68 0.43
CA MET A 52 0.44 -1.35 1.78
C MET A 52 0.82 0.06 2.22
N VAL A 53 1.81 0.70 1.59
CA VAL A 53 2.35 2.00 2.04
C VAL A 53 1.26 3.06 2.17
N ARG A 54 0.55 3.36 1.08
CA ARG A 54 -0.44 4.45 1.06
C ARG A 54 -1.66 4.15 1.94
N PRO A 55 -2.27 2.94 1.90
CA PRO A 55 -3.35 2.58 2.82
C PRO A 55 -2.97 2.73 4.30
N LEU A 56 -1.80 2.23 4.70
CA LEU A 56 -1.36 2.29 6.10
C LEU A 56 -1.06 3.71 6.54
N LEU A 57 -0.37 4.51 5.73
CA LEU A 57 -0.14 5.91 6.04
C LEU A 57 -1.44 6.69 6.14
N LYS A 58 -2.44 6.41 5.29
CA LYS A 58 -3.75 7.06 5.42
C LYS A 58 -4.42 6.71 6.75
N LYS A 59 -4.40 5.44 7.15
CA LYS A 59 -4.92 5.00 8.46
C LYS A 59 -4.16 5.60 9.64
N LEU A 60 -2.84 5.78 9.53
CA LEU A 60 -2.03 6.48 10.54
C LEU A 60 -2.55 7.90 10.76
N LEU A 61 -2.71 8.65 9.67
CA LEU A 61 -3.12 10.04 9.71
C LEU A 61 -4.53 10.17 10.27
N ASP A 62 -5.45 9.35 9.78
CA ASP A 62 -6.88 9.45 10.13
C ASP A 62 -7.16 8.98 11.57
N ASN A 63 -6.49 7.93 12.05
CA ASN A 63 -6.82 7.28 13.32
C ASN A 63 -5.90 7.65 14.49
N HIS A 64 -4.65 8.05 14.22
CA HIS A 64 -3.64 8.21 15.28
C HIS A 64 -3.01 9.60 15.35
N LEU A 65 -2.90 10.31 14.22
CA LEU A 65 -2.27 11.63 14.18
C LEU A 65 -3.25 12.78 14.03
N LYS A 66 -4.56 12.50 13.85
CA LYS A 66 -5.58 13.53 13.77
C LYS A 66 -5.54 14.42 15.03
N PRO A 67 -5.36 15.75 14.90
CA PRO A 67 -5.43 16.67 16.03
C PRO A 67 -6.77 16.53 16.75
N GLN A 68 -6.72 16.55 18.09
CA GLN A 68 -7.88 16.47 18.97
C GLN A 68 -8.04 17.78 19.73
N ASP A 69 -9.26 18.11 20.14
CA ASP A 69 -9.57 19.37 20.84
C ASP A 69 -8.88 19.48 22.22
N ASN A 70 -8.53 18.34 22.81
CA ASN A 70 -7.83 18.24 24.09
C ASN A 70 -6.31 18.15 23.96
N ASP A 71 -5.75 18.18 22.74
CA ASP A 71 -4.30 18.18 22.55
C ASP A 71 -3.71 19.51 23.05
N ASP A 72 -2.64 19.44 23.83
CA ASP A 72 -1.87 20.64 24.13
C ASP A 72 -1.14 21.18 22.89
N GLN A 73 -0.63 22.41 22.99
CA GLN A 73 0.05 23.08 21.88
C GLN A 73 1.23 22.27 21.32
N SER A 74 1.99 21.57 22.17
CA SER A 74 3.16 20.79 21.77
C SER A 74 2.77 19.49 21.04
N ILE A 75 1.71 18.82 21.50
CA ILE A 75 1.14 17.64 20.86
C ILE A 75 0.57 18.00 19.49
N ASN A 76 -0.21 19.10 19.43
CA ASN A 76 -0.80 19.57 18.18
C ASN A 76 0.29 19.94 17.16
N TYR A 77 1.31 20.69 17.60
CA TYR A 77 2.47 21.00 16.76
C TYR A 77 3.16 19.75 16.24
N PHE A 78 3.47 18.78 17.12
CA PHE A 78 4.07 17.51 16.71
C PHE A 78 3.24 16.79 15.66
N LYS A 79 1.93 16.62 15.89
CA LYS A 79 1.01 15.94 14.97
C LYS A 79 0.98 16.65 13.61
N GLN A 80 0.85 17.98 13.60
CA GLN A 80 0.84 18.76 12.36
C GLN A 80 2.14 18.62 11.58
N THR A 81 3.30 18.71 12.24
CA THR A 81 4.60 18.51 11.60
C THR A 81 4.69 17.14 10.95
N ILE A 82 4.34 16.06 11.67
CA ILE A 82 4.39 14.71 11.12
C ILE A 82 3.38 14.50 9.99
N ILE A 83 2.16 15.05 10.10
CA ILE A 83 1.16 14.98 9.03
C ILE A 83 1.69 15.60 7.75
N SER A 84 2.24 16.81 7.84
CA SER A 84 2.80 17.53 6.69
C SER A 84 3.96 16.75 6.07
N ASP A 85 4.92 16.32 6.88
CA ASP A 85 6.08 15.54 6.43
C ASP A 85 5.66 14.23 5.71
N ILE A 86 4.69 13.50 6.26
CA ILE A 86 4.20 12.26 5.65
C ILE A 86 3.48 12.54 4.34
N LYS A 87 2.62 13.55 4.29
CA LYS A 87 1.88 13.90 3.07
C LYS A 87 2.83 14.28 1.94
N GLU A 88 3.81 15.12 2.24
CA GLU A 88 4.81 15.59 1.26
C GLU A 88 5.70 14.43 0.80
N ARG A 89 6.37 13.72 1.72
CA ARG A 89 7.34 12.66 1.36
C ARG A 89 6.72 11.51 0.56
N PHE A 90 5.45 11.19 0.80
CA PHE A 90 4.78 10.07 0.14
C PHE A 90 3.80 10.51 -0.96
N ASN A 91 3.70 11.81 -1.23
CA ASN A 91 2.79 12.44 -2.18
C ASN A 91 1.34 11.97 -1.99
N LEU A 92 0.81 12.10 -0.77
CA LEU A 92 -0.51 11.54 -0.40
C LEU A 92 -1.70 12.38 -0.89
N GLU A 93 -1.46 13.59 -1.36
CA GLU A 93 -2.49 14.49 -1.88
C GLU A 93 -2.62 14.33 -3.40
N TRP A 94 -3.76 14.75 -3.93
CA TRP A 94 -4.05 14.70 -5.36
C TRP A 94 -4.49 16.08 -5.83
N ASP A 95 -3.80 16.58 -6.84
CA ASP A 95 -4.05 17.86 -7.50
C ASP A 95 -4.17 17.68 -9.02
N SER A 96 -4.28 18.78 -9.77
CA SER A 96 -4.40 18.77 -11.22
C SER A 96 -3.15 18.31 -11.97
N GLU A 97 -1.97 18.35 -11.35
CA GLU A 97 -0.70 17.97 -11.95
C GLU A 97 -0.26 16.55 -11.56
N SER A 98 -0.98 15.96 -10.60
CA SER A 98 -0.73 14.64 -10.05
C SER A 98 -0.79 13.56 -11.11
N ARG A 99 0.14 12.61 -11.01
CA ARG A 99 0.23 11.43 -11.86
C ARG A 99 0.06 10.18 -11.03
N VAL A 100 -0.53 9.15 -11.64
CA VAL A 100 -0.68 7.85 -11.01
C VAL A 100 0.69 7.24 -10.74
N SER A 101 0.98 6.98 -9.46
CA SER A 101 2.23 6.39 -9.02
C SER A 101 2.18 4.87 -9.04
N ILE A 102 3.36 4.25 -9.07
CA ILE A 102 3.54 2.79 -8.94
C ILE A 102 2.89 2.27 -7.64
N ARG A 103 2.98 3.02 -6.54
CA ARG A 103 2.35 2.67 -5.26
C ARG A 103 0.83 2.59 -5.38
N GLN A 104 0.21 3.53 -6.09
CA GLN A 104 -1.24 3.52 -6.29
C GLN A 104 -1.70 2.36 -7.19
N ILE A 105 -0.94 2.04 -8.24
CA ILE A 105 -1.20 0.85 -9.07
C ILE A 105 -1.04 -0.43 -8.24
N ALA A 106 0.01 -0.53 -7.44
CA ALA A 106 0.21 -1.67 -6.54
C ALA A 106 -0.91 -1.80 -5.50
N SER A 107 -1.35 -0.69 -4.88
CA SER A 107 -2.52 -0.69 -3.99
C SER A 107 -3.77 -1.21 -4.70
N PHE A 108 -4.03 -0.77 -5.93
CA PHE A 108 -5.19 -1.22 -6.69
C PHE A 108 -5.15 -2.73 -6.98
N LEU A 109 -3.98 -3.26 -7.33
CA LEU A 109 -3.77 -4.67 -7.68
C LEU A 109 -3.67 -5.59 -6.45
N ASP A 110 -3.60 -5.01 -5.25
CA ASP A 110 -3.70 -5.78 -4.01
C ASP A 110 -5.19 -5.91 -3.65
N PRO A 111 -5.75 -7.13 -3.62
CA PRO A 111 -7.17 -7.34 -3.33
C PRO A 111 -7.59 -6.87 -1.93
N ARG A 112 -6.63 -6.58 -1.03
CA ARG A 112 -6.90 -5.95 0.27
C ARG A 112 -7.21 -4.46 0.14
N TYR A 113 -6.77 -3.79 -0.93
CA TYR A 113 -6.89 -2.34 -1.11
C TYR A 113 -7.48 -1.93 -2.47
N ASN A 114 -8.06 -2.87 -3.22
CA ASN A 114 -8.61 -2.68 -4.57
C ASN A 114 -9.70 -1.59 -4.65
N ASN A 115 -10.44 -1.35 -3.57
CA ASN A 115 -11.46 -0.31 -3.48
C ASN A 115 -10.87 1.12 -3.39
N LEU A 116 -9.56 1.22 -3.11
CA LEU A 116 -8.79 2.46 -2.98
C LEU A 116 -9.39 3.45 -1.98
N ASP A 117 -9.97 2.98 -0.87
CA ASP A 117 -10.64 3.85 0.12
C ASP A 117 -9.74 4.92 0.76
N HIS A 118 -8.43 4.76 0.61
CA HIS A 118 -7.42 5.68 1.09
C HIS A 118 -7.11 6.84 0.10
N GLU A 119 -7.65 6.78 -1.11
CA GLU A 119 -7.46 7.79 -2.17
C GLU A 119 -8.73 8.65 -2.35
N SER A 120 -8.55 9.87 -2.87
CA SER A 120 -9.65 10.72 -3.32
C SER A 120 -10.38 10.10 -4.51
N ILE A 121 -11.67 10.42 -4.68
CA ILE A 121 -12.50 9.85 -5.76
C ILE A 121 -11.85 10.07 -7.14
N ILE A 122 -11.33 11.28 -7.40
CA ILE A 122 -10.66 11.65 -8.64
C ILE A 122 -9.39 10.80 -8.86
N ALA A 123 -8.60 10.58 -7.81
CA ALA A 123 -7.42 9.73 -7.88
C ALA A 123 -7.82 8.28 -8.21
N ARG A 124 -8.89 7.74 -7.60
CA ARG A 124 -9.38 6.37 -7.89
C ARG A 124 -9.72 6.18 -9.37
N GLU A 125 -10.43 7.12 -9.95
CA GLU A 125 -10.80 7.09 -11.38
C GLU A 125 -9.56 7.15 -12.28
N SER A 126 -8.60 8.01 -11.93
CA SER A 126 -7.33 8.13 -12.65
C SER A 126 -6.49 6.85 -12.57
N ILE A 127 -6.44 6.22 -11.39
CA ILE A 127 -5.73 4.94 -11.16
C ILE A 127 -6.39 3.84 -11.99
N ARG A 128 -7.71 3.70 -11.93
CA ARG A 128 -8.46 2.70 -12.72
C ARG A 128 -8.22 2.87 -14.22
N SER A 129 -8.30 4.10 -14.72
CA SER A 129 -8.03 4.41 -16.14
C SER A 129 -6.59 4.05 -16.54
N SER A 130 -5.62 4.33 -15.67
CA SER A 130 -4.23 3.97 -15.90
C SER A 130 -4.02 2.45 -15.95
N VAL A 131 -4.69 1.68 -15.08
CA VAL A 131 -4.63 0.21 -15.10
C VAL A 131 -5.26 -0.36 -16.38
N ILE A 132 -6.40 0.16 -16.81
CA ILE A 132 -7.01 -0.23 -18.09
C ILE A 132 -6.05 0.02 -19.26
N SER A 133 -5.40 1.19 -19.29
CA SER A 133 -4.38 1.50 -20.31
C SER A 133 -3.21 0.50 -20.26
N LEU A 134 -2.74 0.13 -19.07
CA LEU A 134 -1.69 -0.87 -18.90
C LEU A 134 -2.11 -2.26 -19.41
N LEU A 135 -3.36 -2.67 -19.17
CA LEU A 135 -3.91 -3.94 -19.65
C LEU A 135 -3.92 -3.99 -21.18
N ASN A 136 -4.40 -2.93 -21.82
CA ASN A 136 -4.45 -2.84 -23.29
C ASN A 136 -3.04 -2.86 -23.90
N ASN A 137 -2.05 -2.24 -23.25
CA ASN A 137 -0.67 -2.28 -23.72
C ASN A 137 -0.07 -3.70 -23.60
N THR A 138 -0.39 -4.45 -22.55
CA THR A 138 0.11 -5.83 -22.39
C THR A 138 -0.40 -6.81 -23.46
N GLU A 139 -1.58 -6.60 -24.03
CA GLU A 139 -2.06 -7.41 -25.17
C GLU A 139 -1.24 -7.19 -26.44
N THR A 140 -0.83 -5.94 -26.70
CA THR A 140 -0.04 -5.62 -27.90
C THR A 140 1.35 -6.27 -27.89
N ASP A 141 1.94 -6.47 -26.71
CA ASP A 141 3.22 -7.17 -26.55
C ASP A 141 3.06 -8.71 -26.64
N ALA A 142 1.94 -9.25 -26.16
CA ALA A 142 1.65 -10.69 -26.22
C ALA A 142 1.41 -11.20 -27.65
N HIS A 143 0.94 -10.35 -28.56
CA HIS A 143 0.82 -10.69 -29.99
C HIS A 143 2.17 -10.80 -30.74
N ASN A 144 3.29 -10.36 -30.13
CA ASN A 144 4.64 -10.55 -30.70
C ASN A 144 5.39 -11.76 -30.12
N VAL A 145 4.87 -12.41 -29.07
CA VAL A 145 5.44 -13.63 -28.49
C VAL A 145 4.44 -14.77 -28.66
N ASN A 146 4.61 -15.54 -29.73
CA ASN A 146 3.92 -16.80 -30.00
C ASN A 146 3.99 -17.74 -28.78
N THR A 147 3.04 -17.60 -27.86
CA THR A 147 2.77 -18.63 -26.85
C THR A 147 1.71 -19.52 -27.45
N ARG A 148 2.16 -20.42 -28.32
CA ARG A 148 1.38 -21.49 -28.93
C ARG A 148 0.83 -22.34 -27.77
N ARG A 149 -0.43 -22.14 -27.40
CA ARG A 149 -1.17 -23.13 -26.62
C ARG A 149 -1.25 -24.37 -27.52
N GLU A 150 -0.48 -25.42 -27.20
CA GLU A 150 -0.69 -26.75 -27.76
C GLU A 150 -2.13 -27.18 -27.40
N PRO A 151 -3.00 -27.45 -28.38
CA PRO A 151 -4.36 -27.88 -28.08
C PRO A 151 -4.30 -29.28 -27.46
N SER A 152 -4.59 -29.39 -26.17
CA SER A 152 -4.79 -30.69 -25.52
C SER A 152 -5.99 -31.38 -26.16
N LEU A 153 -5.72 -32.42 -26.94
CA LEU A 153 -6.68 -33.27 -27.65
C LEU A 153 -7.45 -34.21 -26.71
N GLN A 154 -8.14 -33.67 -25.70
CA GLN A 154 -9.21 -34.38 -24.98
C GLN A 154 -10.36 -33.40 -24.72
N LYS A 155 -11.24 -33.26 -25.72
CA LYS A 155 -12.48 -32.49 -25.58
C LYS A 155 -13.34 -33.15 -24.50
N SER A 156 -13.73 -32.39 -23.49
CA SER A 156 -14.61 -32.86 -22.41
C SER A 156 -15.96 -33.31 -22.99
N ALA A 157 -16.60 -34.32 -22.40
CA ALA A 157 -17.95 -34.73 -22.79
C ALA A 157 -18.96 -33.57 -22.74
N LEU A 158 -18.74 -32.58 -21.87
CA LEU A 158 -19.54 -31.35 -21.83
C LEU A 158 -19.29 -30.45 -23.05
N GLU A 159 -18.04 -30.28 -23.47
CA GLU A 159 -17.69 -29.50 -24.67
C GLU A 159 -18.30 -30.11 -25.93
N PHE A 160 -18.32 -31.44 -26.01
CA PHE A 160 -19.00 -32.17 -27.08
C PHE A 160 -20.52 -31.97 -27.07
N LEU A 161 -21.15 -31.96 -25.89
CA LEU A 161 -22.60 -31.85 -25.74
C LEU A 161 -23.13 -30.44 -25.95
N TYR A 162 -22.39 -29.42 -25.49
CA TYR A 162 -22.84 -28.03 -25.53
C TYR A 162 -22.37 -27.27 -26.77
N GLY A 163 -21.41 -27.82 -27.53
CA GLY A 163 -20.78 -27.11 -28.63
C GLY A 163 -19.91 -25.95 -28.14
N ASP A 164 -18.93 -25.57 -28.95
CA ASP A 164 -17.99 -24.48 -28.66
C ASP A 164 -18.66 -23.12 -28.94
N ASP A 165 -19.78 -22.84 -28.27
CA ASP A 165 -20.55 -21.59 -28.42
C ASP A 165 -20.07 -20.49 -27.46
N VAL A 166 -19.11 -20.80 -26.58
CA VAL A 166 -18.47 -19.81 -25.73
C VAL A 166 -17.25 -19.29 -26.48
N THR A 167 -17.45 -18.25 -27.28
CA THR A 167 -16.33 -17.39 -27.62
C THR A 167 -15.80 -16.81 -26.31
N GLU A 168 -14.71 -17.40 -25.78
CA GLU A 168 -13.88 -16.77 -24.75
C GLU A 168 -13.23 -15.53 -25.38
N VAL A 169 -14.05 -14.51 -25.63
CA VAL A 169 -13.55 -13.15 -25.75
C VAL A 169 -13.09 -12.84 -24.35
N ASN A 170 -11.79 -12.98 -24.13
CA ASN A 170 -11.10 -12.59 -22.92
C ASN A 170 -11.12 -11.05 -22.85
N ASP A 171 -12.32 -10.48 -22.77
CA ASP A 171 -12.56 -9.05 -22.74
C ASP A 171 -11.99 -8.54 -21.43
N LEU A 172 -10.81 -7.92 -21.53
CA LEU A 172 -10.12 -7.28 -20.40
C LEU A 172 -11.05 -6.33 -19.65
N THR A 173 -12.04 -5.75 -20.32
CA THR A 173 -13.06 -4.91 -19.68
C THR A 173 -13.88 -5.73 -18.71
N THR A 174 -14.40 -6.88 -19.13
CA THR A 174 -15.13 -7.82 -18.28
C THR A 174 -14.25 -8.37 -17.16
N GLU A 175 -12.99 -8.73 -17.44
CA GLU A 175 -12.01 -9.13 -16.43
C GLU A 175 -11.84 -8.05 -15.35
N PHE A 176 -11.68 -6.79 -15.77
CA PHE A 176 -11.52 -5.63 -14.89
C PHE A 176 -12.75 -5.36 -14.03
N GLN A 177 -13.95 -5.41 -14.60
CA GLN A 177 -15.17 -5.25 -13.82
C GLN A 177 -15.35 -6.38 -12.81
N ASN A 178 -15.04 -7.62 -13.20
CA ASN A 178 -15.08 -8.76 -12.30
C ASN A 178 -14.10 -8.64 -11.15
N TYR A 179 -12.90 -8.08 -11.36
CA TYR A 179 -11.94 -7.80 -10.29
C TYR A 179 -12.44 -6.71 -9.34
N LEU A 180 -13.04 -5.64 -9.87
CA LEU A 180 -13.64 -4.58 -9.05
C LEU A 180 -14.81 -5.07 -8.18
N ALA A 181 -15.55 -6.08 -8.66
CA ALA A 181 -16.67 -6.66 -7.95
C ALA A 181 -16.26 -7.70 -6.90
N GLU A 182 -14.99 -8.13 -6.86
CA GLU A 182 -14.53 -9.08 -5.83
C GLU A 182 -14.62 -8.45 -4.43
N PRO A 183 -15.05 -9.24 -3.43
CA PRO A 183 -15.04 -8.78 -2.05
C PRO A 183 -13.60 -8.49 -1.60
N GLN A 184 -13.44 -7.45 -0.79
CA GLN A 184 -12.14 -7.06 -0.25
C GLN A 184 -11.51 -8.23 0.52
N LEU A 185 -10.25 -8.54 0.20
CA LEU A 185 -9.50 -9.55 0.92
C LEU A 185 -9.18 -9.06 2.33
N LYS A 186 -9.26 -9.96 3.31
CA LYS A 186 -8.87 -9.64 4.69
C LYS A 186 -7.39 -9.26 4.76
N PHE A 187 -7.05 -8.31 5.63
CA PHE A 187 -5.71 -7.72 5.70
C PHE A 187 -4.61 -8.70 6.18
N ASP A 188 -4.99 -9.76 6.89
CA ASP A 188 -4.13 -10.82 7.41
C ASP A 188 -3.80 -11.91 6.39
N LEU A 189 -4.43 -11.89 5.21
CA LEU A 189 -4.20 -12.86 4.15
C LEU A 189 -3.17 -12.38 3.13
N ASN A 190 -2.47 -13.33 2.51
CA ASN A 190 -1.44 -13.05 1.52
C ASN A 190 -2.06 -12.76 0.14
N PRO A 191 -1.83 -11.56 -0.45
CA PRO A 191 -2.37 -11.23 -1.77
C PRO A 191 -1.81 -12.12 -2.89
N PHE A 192 -0.58 -12.64 -2.77
CA PHE A 192 -0.01 -13.51 -3.81
C PHE A 192 -0.69 -14.87 -3.86
N ASP A 193 -1.08 -15.41 -2.72
CA ASP A 193 -1.79 -16.69 -2.68
C ASP A 193 -3.22 -16.53 -3.22
N TRP A 194 -3.83 -15.36 -2.99
CA TRP A 194 -5.09 -14.98 -3.65
C TRP A 194 -4.94 -14.94 -5.17
N TRP A 195 -3.92 -14.26 -5.69
CA TRP A 195 -3.65 -14.19 -7.13
C TRP A 195 -3.35 -15.56 -7.75
N LYS A 196 -2.55 -16.41 -7.09
CA LYS A 196 -2.26 -17.78 -7.54
C LYS A 196 -3.53 -18.62 -7.69
N SER A 197 -4.50 -18.46 -6.78
CA SER A 197 -5.76 -19.21 -6.83
C SER A 197 -6.72 -18.76 -7.95
N ARG A 198 -6.43 -17.66 -8.64
CA ARG A 198 -7.33 -17.01 -9.61
C ARG A 198 -6.65 -16.64 -10.93
N VAL A 199 -5.49 -17.24 -11.23
CA VAL A 199 -4.73 -16.95 -12.47
C VAL A 199 -5.59 -17.22 -13.70
N ASP A 200 -6.40 -18.29 -13.68
CA ASP A 200 -7.27 -18.66 -14.81
C ASP A 200 -8.45 -17.70 -14.98
N LYS A 201 -8.88 -17.04 -13.89
CA LYS A 201 -9.99 -16.07 -13.91
C LYS A 201 -9.56 -14.66 -14.31
N TYR A 202 -8.32 -14.29 -13.96
CA TYR A 202 -7.80 -12.94 -14.13
C TYR A 202 -6.41 -12.97 -14.76
N LEU A 203 -6.36 -13.24 -16.06
CA LEU A 203 -5.10 -13.38 -16.78
C LEU A 203 -4.38 -12.04 -16.94
N GLY A 204 -5.06 -11.01 -17.46
CA GLY A 204 -4.46 -9.69 -17.73
C GLY A 204 -4.07 -8.96 -16.44
N ILE A 205 -5.01 -8.87 -15.50
CA ILE A 205 -4.79 -8.20 -14.22
C ILE A 205 -3.83 -8.99 -13.36
N GLY A 206 -3.86 -10.32 -13.43
CA GLY A 206 -2.90 -11.18 -12.73
C GLY A 206 -1.45 -10.94 -13.18
N ILE A 207 -1.22 -10.70 -14.48
CA ILE A 207 0.10 -10.31 -15.01
C ILE A 207 0.55 -8.97 -14.42
N LEU A 208 -0.33 -7.97 -14.41
CA LEU A 208 -0.03 -6.68 -13.79
C LEU A 208 0.24 -6.83 -12.28
N ALA A 209 -0.59 -7.59 -11.57
CA ALA A 209 -0.42 -7.84 -10.14
C ALA A 209 0.95 -8.44 -9.85
N LYS A 210 1.37 -9.45 -10.61
CA LYS A 210 2.71 -10.05 -10.47
C LYS A 210 3.82 -9.01 -10.68
N LYS A 211 3.67 -8.10 -11.65
CA LYS A 211 4.65 -7.05 -11.96
C LYS A 211 4.74 -5.99 -10.85
N TYR A 212 3.60 -5.47 -10.40
CA TYR A 212 3.56 -4.31 -9.50
C TYR A 212 3.61 -4.68 -8.01
N LEU A 213 3.04 -5.82 -7.60
CA LEU A 213 3.08 -6.25 -6.20
C LEU A 213 4.46 -6.73 -5.76
N SER A 214 5.28 -7.22 -6.71
CA SER A 214 6.65 -7.68 -6.45
C SER A 214 7.66 -6.54 -6.28
N ILE A 215 7.24 -5.29 -6.48
CA ILE A 215 8.11 -4.14 -6.30
C ILE A 215 8.36 -3.94 -4.80
N PRO A 216 9.62 -3.91 -4.34
CA PRO A 216 9.91 -3.62 -2.95
C PRO A 216 9.54 -2.18 -2.60
N ALA A 217 9.02 -1.94 -1.40
CA ALA A 217 8.68 -0.58 -0.94
C ALA A 217 9.93 0.29 -0.71
N ARG A 218 11.11 -0.35 -0.64
CA ARG A 218 12.39 0.32 -0.49
C ARG A 218 12.90 0.67 -1.88
N VAL A 219 13.07 1.97 -2.15
CA VAL A 219 14.11 2.39 -3.07
C VAL A 219 15.41 2.07 -2.33
N ALA A 220 16.17 1.08 -2.80
CA ALA A 220 17.57 1.02 -2.41
C ALA A 220 18.20 2.30 -2.94
N HIS A 221 18.55 3.24 -2.06
CA HIS A 221 19.44 4.33 -2.41
C HIS A 221 20.69 3.69 -3.01
N GLN A 222 20.95 3.99 -4.28
CA GLN A 222 22.23 3.77 -4.94
C GLN A 222 22.95 5.11 -4.98
#